data_AF-A0A328YZ30-F1
#
_entry.id   AF-A0A328YZ30-F1
#
_cell.length_a   1.000
_cell.length_b   1.000
_cell.length_c   1.000
_cell.angle_alpha   90.00
_cell.angle_beta   90.00
_cell.angle_gamma   90.00
#
_symmetry.space_group_name_H-M   'P 1'
#
loop_
_entity.id
_entity.type
_entity.pdbx_description
1 polymer ?
#
loop_
_entity_poly.entity_id
_entity_poly.type
_entity_poly.pdbx_seq_one_letter_code
_entity_poly.pdbx_strand_id
1 'polypeptide(L)'
;MKTCLLVIDAQESFRHRPYFTEHDLPDYLAAQNALIEGCGARGIPVVRVLHSDGPAEPANAFSLESGQVRPLAGLIPFNPAAQFLKSRHSALVGTGLDVWLTRHGITRLIVSGIRTEQCCETTTRHASDLGWAVDYVADATLTWDMLQPDGRVLAAADIKARTVTVLAAVSRRPARWARRSRAPTRPGAPPPRR
;
A
#
# COMPACT_ATOMS: atom_id res chain seq x y z
N MET A 1 6.85 -12.28 15.89
CA MET A 1 6.71 -10.81 15.75
C MET A 1 5.30 -10.52 15.28
N LYS A 2 4.57 -9.64 15.97
CA LYS A 2 3.19 -9.32 15.58
C LYS A 2 3.23 -8.31 14.43
N THR A 3 2.56 -8.66 13.33
CA THR A 3 2.64 -7.94 12.06
C THR A 3 1.33 -7.20 11.81
N CYS A 4 1.38 -6.06 11.11
CA CYS A 4 0.23 -5.30 10.64
C CYS A 4 0.41 -4.93 9.17
N LEU A 5 -0.64 -5.03 8.38
CA LEU A 5 -0.68 -4.47 7.02
C LEU A 5 -1.20 -3.04 7.06
N LEU A 6 -0.43 -2.10 6.52
CA LEU A 6 -0.87 -0.73 6.26
C LEU A 6 -1.29 -0.61 4.79
N VAL A 7 -2.55 -0.25 4.56
CA VAL A 7 -3.09 0.14 3.26
C VAL A 7 -3.17 1.66 3.23
N ILE A 8 -2.14 2.29 2.68
CA ILE A 8 -1.91 3.75 2.75
C ILE A 8 -2.53 4.44 1.53
N ASP A 9 -3.50 5.31 1.75
CA ASP A 9 -4.10 6.20 0.76
C ASP A 9 -4.57 5.49 -0.53
N ALA A 10 -4.94 4.21 -0.44
CA ALA A 10 -5.59 3.50 -1.53
C ALA A 10 -7.04 4.02 -1.67
N GLN A 11 -7.17 5.24 -2.16
CA GLN A 11 -8.37 6.07 -2.09
C GLN A 11 -8.74 6.67 -3.44
N GLU A 12 -10.03 6.99 -3.61
CA GLU A 12 -10.58 7.46 -4.88
C GLU A 12 -10.04 8.84 -5.31
N SER A 13 -9.68 9.70 -4.36
CA SER A 13 -9.13 11.05 -4.62
C SER A 13 -8.04 11.08 -5.71
N PHE A 14 -7.23 10.03 -5.84
CA PHE A 14 -6.20 9.94 -6.88
C PHE A 14 -6.77 9.86 -8.30
N ARG A 15 -7.94 9.22 -8.53
CA ARG A 15 -8.58 9.14 -9.86
C ARG A 15 -9.00 10.50 -10.43
N HIS A 16 -9.11 11.50 -9.57
CA HIS A 16 -9.48 12.86 -9.92
C HIS A 16 -8.27 13.78 -10.15
N ARG A 17 -7.04 13.25 -10.08
CA ARG A 17 -5.84 14.02 -10.37
C ARG A 17 -5.55 14.01 -11.88
N PRO A 18 -5.05 15.12 -12.46
CA PRO A 18 -4.83 15.22 -13.90
C PRO A 18 -3.76 14.26 -14.44
N TYR A 19 -2.87 13.78 -13.58
CA TYR A 19 -1.83 12.80 -13.93
C TYR A 19 -2.30 11.35 -13.82
N PHE A 20 -3.52 11.10 -13.36
CA PHE A 20 -4.01 9.74 -13.16
C PHE A 20 -4.21 9.04 -14.51
N THR A 21 -3.70 7.82 -14.60
CA THR A 21 -3.99 6.88 -15.69
C THR A 21 -4.34 5.51 -15.11
N GLU A 22 -5.13 4.75 -15.86
CA GLU A 22 -5.51 3.37 -15.47
C GLU A 22 -4.48 2.32 -15.86
N HIS A 23 -3.36 2.69 -16.50
CA HIS A 23 -2.40 1.75 -17.09
C HIS A 23 -1.91 0.69 -16.09
N ASP A 24 -1.39 1.12 -14.94
CA ASP A 24 -0.83 0.24 -13.89
C ASP A 24 -1.88 -0.18 -12.84
N LEU A 25 -3.11 0.34 -12.94
CA LEU A 25 -4.13 0.16 -11.91
C LEU A 25 -4.56 -1.31 -11.73
N PRO A 26 -4.80 -2.11 -12.80
CA PRO A 26 -5.20 -3.52 -12.64
C PRO A 26 -4.17 -4.35 -11.88
N ASP A 27 -2.89 -4.19 -12.19
CA ASP A 27 -1.81 -4.94 -11.54
C ASP A 27 -1.64 -4.53 -10.08
N TYR A 28 -1.70 -3.23 -9.80
CA TYR A 28 -1.73 -2.71 -8.43
C TYR A 28 -2.91 -3.27 -7.62
N LEU A 29 -4.13 -3.22 -8.17
CA LEU A 29 -5.33 -3.73 -7.49
C LEU A 29 -5.21 -5.23 -7.21
N ALA A 30 -4.71 -6.01 -8.18
CA ALA A 30 -4.49 -7.44 -8.00
C ALA A 30 -3.52 -7.74 -6.85
N ALA A 31 -2.39 -7.02 -6.77
CA ALA A 31 -1.40 -7.18 -5.70
C ALA A 31 -1.93 -6.70 -4.34
N GLN A 32 -2.56 -5.52 -4.30
CA GLN A 32 -3.13 -4.94 -3.08
C GLN A 32 -4.23 -5.83 -2.49
N ASN A 33 -5.12 -6.37 -3.33
CA ASN A 33 -6.18 -7.27 -2.91
C ASN A 33 -5.62 -8.61 -2.40
N ALA A 34 -4.60 -9.15 -3.06
CA ALA A 34 -3.93 -10.38 -2.60
C ALA A 34 -3.25 -10.21 -1.22
N LEU A 35 -2.72 -9.01 -0.91
CA LEU A 35 -2.21 -8.70 0.42
C LEU A 35 -3.33 -8.61 1.46
N ILE A 36 -4.42 -7.91 1.15
CA ILE A 36 -5.56 -7.75 2.07
C ILE A 36 -6.17 -9.12 2.40
N GLU A 37 -6.46 -9.92 1.38
CA GLU A 37 -7.01 -11.27 1.54
C GLU A 37 -6.03 -12.18 2.31
N GLY A 38 -4.77 -12.17 1.91
CA GLY A 38 -3.74 -12.98 2.54
C GLY A 38 -3.48 -12.64 4.00
N CYS A 39 -3.56 -11.36 4.38
CA CYS A 39 -3.46 -10.92 5.77
C CYS A 39 -4.72 -11.29 6.56
N GLY A 40 -5.91 -11.05 5.98
CA GLY A 40 -7.18 -11.44 6.59
C GLY A 40 -7.25 -12.93 6.91
N ALA A 41 -6.89 -13.79 5.96
CA ALA A 41 -6.86 -15.25 6.14
C ALA A 41 -5.88 -15.74 7.22
N ARG A 42 -4.91 -14.90 7.61
CA ARG A 42 -3.90 -15.19 8.65
C ARG A 42 -4.17 -14.49 9.97
N GLY A 43 -5.29 -13.75 10.09
CA GLY A 43 -5.58 -12.93 11.25
C GLY A 43 -4.59 -11.78 11.47
N ILE A 44 -3.86 -11.37 10.43
CA ILE A 44 -2.99 -10.20 10.47
C ILE A 44 -3.88 -8.96 10.37
N PRO A 45 -3.84 -8.02 11.35
CA PRO A 45 -4.65 -6.82 11.29
C PRO A 45 -4.31 -6.00 10.04
N VAL A 46 -5.36 -5.59 9.32
CA VAL A 46 -5.27 -4.69 8.17
C VAL A 46 -5.76 -3.31 8.61
N VAL A 47 -4.88 -2.32 8.56
CA VAL A 47 -5.18 -0.92 8.89
C VAL A 47 -5.34 -0.12 7.62
N ARG A 48 -6.42 0.67 7.56
CA ARG A 48 -6.66 1.62 6.48
C ARG A 48 -6.14 2.99 6.89
N VAL A 49 -5.41 3.65 5.99
CA VAL A 49 -5.05 5.06 6.13
C VAL A 49 -5.60 5.80 4.92
N LEU A 50 -6.25 6.93 5.15
CA LEU A 50 -6.72 7.84 4.10
C LEU A 50 -6.06 9.20 4.27
N HIS A 51 -5.81 9.90 3.16
CA HIS A 51 -5.33 11.27 3.19
C HIS A 51 -6.48 12.26 3.00
N SER A 52 -6.44 13.35 3.76
CA SER A 52 -7.21 14.54 3.46
C SER A 52 -6.37 15.79 3.60
N ASP A 53 -6.54 16.73 2.68
CA ASP A 53 -5.92 18.05 2.72
C ASP A 53 -6.94 19.17 2.53
N GLY A 54 -6.50 20.40 2.75
CA GLY A 54 -7.27 21.60 2.49
C GLY A 54 -6.96 22.19 1.12
N PRO A 55 -7.79 23.11 0.61
CA PRO A 55 -8.97 23.69 1.27
C PRO A 55 -10.16 22.70 1.36
N ALA A 56 -11.05 22.94 2.32
CA ALA A 56 -12.30 22.19 2.49
C ALA A 56 -13.33 22.69 1.47
N GLU A 57 -13.29 22.11 0.27
CA GLU A 57 -14.22 22.44 -0.81
C GLU A 57 -14.47 21.21 -1.70
N PRO A 58 -15.62 21.09 -2.38
CA PRO A 58 -15.93 19.95 -3.24
C PRO A 58 -14.97 19.76 -4.43
N ALA A 59 -14.36 20.84 -4.91
CA ALA A 59 -13.42 20.81 -6.05
C ALA A 59 -12.06 20.19 -5.69
N ASN A 60 -11.66 20.24 -4.42
CA ASN A 60 -10.45 19.58 -3.95
C ASN A 60 -10.74 18.09 -3.72
N ALA A 61 -10.31 17.21 -4.61
CA ALA A 61 -10.53 15.76 -4.50
C ALA A 61 -10.00 15.11 -3.20
N PHE A 62 -9.06 15.77 -2.50
CA PHE A 62 -8.52 15.31 -1.22
C PHE A 62 -9.18 16.00 -0.02
N SER A 63 -10.12 16.92 -0.24
CA SER A 63 -11.04 17.40 0.80
C SER A 63 -12.09 16.33 1.12
N LEU A 64 -12.47 16.21 2.39
CA LEU A 64 -13.61 15.37 2.79
C LEU A 64 -14.90 15.79 2.09
N GLU A 65 -15.07 17.07 1.79
CA GLU A 65 -16.26 17.62 1.12
C GLU A 65 -16.43 17.14 -0.33
N SER A 66 -15.35 16.69 -0.97
CA SER A 66 -15.42 16.12 -2.32
C SER A 66 -16.16 14.78 -2.39
N GLY A 67 -16.28 14.08 -1.26
CA GLY A 67 -16.77 12.70 -1.22
C GLY A 67 -15.80 11.66 -1.81
N GLN A 68 -14.60 12.06 -2.24
CA GLN A 68 -13.60 11.16 -2.85
C GLN A 68 -12.56 10.65 -1.86
N VAL A 69 -12.54 11.15 -0.62
CA VAL A 69 -11.74 10.60 0.49
C VAL A 69 -12.40 9.32 1.03
N ARG A 70 -12.39 8.29 0.19
CA ARG A 70 -12.97 6.96 0.44
C ARG A 70 -12.12 5.89 -0.25
N PRO A 71 -12.24 4.61 0.15
CA PRO A 71 -11.48 3.54 -0.49
C PRO A 71 -11.63 3.53 -2.02
N LEU A 72 -10.51 3.28 -2.71
CA LEU A 72 -10.43 3.21 -4.17
C LEU A 72 -11.36 2.12 -4.71
N ALA A 73 -12.13 2.44 -5.74
CA ALA A 73 -12.94 1.45 -6.43
C ALA A 73 -12.06 0.33 -7.04
N GLY A 74 -12.43 -0.93 -6.79
CA GLY A 74 -11.69 -2.13 -7.20
C GLY A 74 -10.94 -2.83 -6.05
N LEU A 75 -10.82 -2.20 -4.87
CA LEU A 75 -10.37 -2.90 -3.67
C LEU A 75 -11.42 -3.91 -3.22
N ILE A 76 -11.00 -5.09 -2.77
CA ILE A 76 -11.90 -6.03 -2.12
C ILE A 76 -12.46 -5.42 -0.83
N PRO A 77 -13.74 -5.68 -0.49
CA PRO A 77 -14.27 -5.29 0.81
C PRO A 77 -13.47 -5.95 1.93
N PHE A 78 -13.05 -5.16 2.92
CA PHE A 78 -12.46 -5.67 4.15
C PHE A 78 -12.89 -4.80 5.33
N ASN A 79 -13.04 -5.41 6.49
CA ASN A 79 -13.24 -4.70 7.75
C ASN A 79 -11.87 -4.31 8.32
N PRO A 80 -11.47 -3.02 8.29
CA PRO A 80 -10.18 -2.62 8.83
C PRO A 80 -10.15 -2.80 10.35
N ALA A 81 -9.03 -3.26 10.88
CA ALA A 81 -8.79 -3.32 12.32
C ALA A 81 -8.76 -1.92 12.96
N ALA A 82 -8.35 -0.91 12.18
CA ALA A 82 -8.46 0.51 12.48
C ALA A 82 -8.40 1.34 11.19
N GLN A 83 -8.97 2.55 11.23
CA GLN A 83 -8.90 3.53 10.15
C GLN A 83 -8.35 4.85 10.68
N PHE A 84 -7.41 5.45 9.95
CA PHE A 84 -6.80 6.73 10.29
C PHE A 84 -6.93 7.71 9.12
N LEU A 85 -7.17 8.97 9.45
CA LEU A 85 -7.14 10.09 8.52
C LEU A 85 -5.87 10.90 8.77
N LYS A 86 -5.10 11.20 7.71
CA LYS A 86 -3.85 11.97 7.81
C LYS A 86 -3.86 13.19 6.89
N SER A 87 -3.10 14.20 7.26
CA SER A 87 -2.88 15.42 6.48
C SER A 87 -1.40 15.67 6.14
N ARG A 88 -0.56 14.65 6.33
CA ARG A 88 0.88 14.65 6.01
C ARG A 88 1.24 13.40 5.19
N HIS A 89 2.44 13.38 4.61
CA HIS A 89 2.89 12.23 3.81
C HIS A 89 3.03 10.98 4.68
N SER A 90 3.74 11.07 5.80
CA SER A 90 3.88 9.95 6.74
C SER A 90 2.56 9.68 7.46
N ALA A 91 2.10 8.43 7.44
CA ALA A 91 0.92 7.98 8.17
C ALA A 91 1.08 8.02 9.70
N LEU A 92 2.30 8.22 10.20
CA LEU A 92 2.62 8.23 11.63
C LEU A 92 2.59 9.66 12.22
N VAL A 93 2.55 10.71 11.39
CA VAL A 93 2.61 12.09 11.87
C VAL A 93 1.21 12.59 12.20
N GLY A 94 0.93 12.75 13.50
CA GLY A 94 -0.27 13.41 14.00
C GLY A 94 -1.58 12.62 13.80
N THR A 95 -1.51 11.30 13.58
CA THR A 95 -2.69 10.45 13.30
C THR A 95 -3.08 9.55 14.48
N GLY A 96 -2.18 9.31 15.43
CA GLY A 96 -2.35 8.31 16.49
C GLY A 96 -2.13 6.85 16.04
N LEU A 97 -1.71 6.63 14.78
CA LEU A 97 -1.39 5.30 14.26
C LEU A 97 -0.27 4.62 15.06
N ASP A 98 0.79 5.37 15.39
CA ASP A 98 1.92 4.92 16.21
C ASP A 98 1.48 4.41 17.60
N VAL A 99 0.59 5.16 18.26
CA VAL A 99 0.00 4.78 19.55
C VAL A 99 -0.81 3.49 19.40
N TRP A 100 -1.64 3.39 18.36
CA TRP A 100 -2.43 2.19 18.10
C TRP A 100 -1.55 0.96 17.84
N LEU A 101 -0.53 1.09 17.00
CA LEU A 101 0.44 0.03 16.69
C LEU A 101 1.14 -0.46 17.96
N THR A 102 1.59 0.47 18.81
CA THR A 102 2.27 0.18 20.07
C THR A 102 1.35 -0.55 21.05
N ARG A 103 0.12 -0.04 21.26
CA ARG A 103 -0.88 -0.67 22.15
C ARG A 103 -1.26 -2.08 21.71
N HIS A 104 -1.24 -2.34 20.39
CA HIS A 104 -1.51 -3.66 19.85
C HIS A 104 -0.27 -4.56 19.81
N GLY A 105 0.89 -4.10 20.27
CA GLY A 105 2.13 -4.88 20.30
C GLY A 105 2.69 -5.18 18.91
N ILE A 106 2.38 -4.35 17.91
CA ILE A 106 2.88 -4.52 16.54
C ILE A 106 4.36 -4.18 16.50
N THR A 107 5.17 -5.10 15.98
CA THR A 107 6.63 -4.94 15.83
C THR A 107 7.09 -5.03 14.37
N ARG A 108 6.19 -5.39 13.45
CA ARG A 108 6.45 -5.42 12.01
C ARG A 108 5.31 -4.81 11.21
N LEU A 109 5.64 -4.02 10.19
CA LEU A 109 4.70 -3.40 9.27
C LEU A 109 4.91 -3.92 7.86
N ILE A 110 3.83 -4.29 7.19
CA ILE A 110 3.78 -4.48 5.75
C ILE A 110 3.22 -3.19 5.17
N VAL A 111 3.98 -2.49 4.32
CA VAL A 111 3.56 -1.21 3.73
C VAL A 111 3.14 -1.42 2.27
N SER A 112 1.93 -0.95 1.96
CA SER A 112 1.30 -0.95 0.63
C SER A 112 0.47 0.33 0.44
N GLY A 113 0.11 0.66 -0.79
CA GLY A 113 -0.78 1.78 -1.09
C GLY A 113 -0.29 2.79 -2.12
N ILE A 114 -0.64 4.06 -1.95
CA ILE A 114 -0.45 5.13 -2.92
C ILE A 114 0.06 6.40 -2.20
N ARG A 115 1.01 7.18 -2.70
CA ARG A 115 1.95 6.88 -3.78
C ARG A 115 3.22 6.20 -3.25
N THR A 116 3.83 5.42 -4.14
CA THR A 116 5.08 4.65 -3.96
C THR A 116 6.16 5.47 -3.24
N GLU A 117 6.64 6.54 -3.86
CA GLU A 117 7.77 7.37 -3.45
C GLU A 117 7.41 8.48 -2.44
N GLN A 118 6.11 8.75 -2.27
CA GLN A 118 5.63 9.77 -1.33
C GLN A 118 5.14 9.13 -0.03
N CYS A 119 3.84 8.91 0.10
CA CYS A 119 3.23 8.48 1.36
C CYS A 119 3.76 7.12 1.82
N CYS A 120 3.94 6.16 0.90
CA CYS A 120 4.44 4.82 1.24
C CYS A 120 5.92 4.84 1.63
N GLU A 121 6.82 5.43 0.82
CA GLU A 121 8.25 5.53 1.14
C GLU A 121 8.48 6.36 2.43
N THR A 122 7.80 7.50 2.57
CA THR A 122 7.96 8.37 3.74
C THR A 122 7.49 7.67 5.02
N THR A 123 6.36 6.97 4.98
CA THR A 123 5.89 6.17 6.13
C THR A 123 6.86 5.04 6.44
N THR A 124 7.44 4.39 5.41
CA THR A 124 8.41 3.30 5.58
C THR A 124 9.67 3.76 6.28
N ARG A 125 10.27 4.86 5.82
CA ARG A 125 11.47 5.45 6.44
C ARG A 125 11.18 5.85 7.88
N HIS A 126 10.10 6.60 8.10
CA HIS A 126 9.73 7.05 9.44
C HIS A 126 9.45 5.87 10.40
N ALA A 127 8.78 4.82 9.93
CA ALA A 127 8.54 3.62 10.73
C ALA A 127 9.84 2.86 11.06
N SER A 128 10.76 2.76 10.10
CA SER A 128 12.07 2.16 10.33
C SER A 128 12.85 2.94 11.39
N ASP A 129 12.89 4.27 11.31
CA ASP A 129 13.59 5.12 12.27
C ASP A 129 13.01 5.03 13.68
N LEU A 130 11.69 4.81 13.79
CA LEU A 130 11.01 4.55 15.07
C LEU A 130 11.17 3.10 15.58
N GLY A 131 11.84 2.23 14.83
CA GLY A 131 12.24 0.89 15.28
C GLY A 131 11.32 -0.26 14.86
N TRP A 132 10.30 -0.03 14.01
CA TRP A 132 9.53 -1.14 13.43
C TRP A 132 10.33 -1.85 12.35
N ALA A 133 10.24 -3.19 12.29
CA ALA A 133 10.66 -3.90 11.09
C ALA A 133 9.67 -3.61 9.95
N VAL A 134 10.14 -3.20 8.78
CA VAL A 134 9.25 -2.86 7.66
C VAL A 134 9.52 -3.73 6.44
N ASP A 135 8.45 -4.33 5.92
CA ASP A 135 8.39 -4.99 4.62
C ASP A 135 7.66 -4.05 3.64
N TYR A 136 8.39 -3.47 2.68
CA TYR A 136 7.81 -2.61 1.65
C TYR A 136 7.40 -3.43 0.42
N VAL A 137 6.11 -3.50 0.11
CA VAL A 137 5.60 -4.35 -0.98
C VAL A 137 5.38 -3.54 -2.24
N ALA A 138 6.44 -3.37 -3.04
CA ALA A 138 6.45 -2.53 -4.24
C ALA A 138 5.39 -2.90 -5.28
N ASP A 139 5.08 -4.19 -5.44
CA ASP A 139 4.02 -4.65 -6.35
C ASP A 139 2.63 -4.13 -5.93
N ALA A 140 2.44 -3.88 -4.63
CA ALA A 140 1.24 -3.30 -4.04
C ALA A 140 1.44 -1.81 -3.73
N THR A 141 2.25 -1.10 -4.52
CA THR A 141 2.27 0.36 -4.54
C THR A 141 2.00 0.92 -5.93
N LEU A 142 1.28 2.04 -5.99
CA LEU A 142 0.99 2.74 -7.24
C LEU A 142 1.69 4.10 -7.28
N THR A 143 2.10 4.52 -8.47
CA THR A 143 2.54 5.89 -8.75
C THR A 143 2.37 6.15 -10.25
N TRP A 144 2.67 7.36 -10.70
CA TRP A 144 2.56 7.79 -12.09
C TRP A 144 3.81 8.51 -12.52
N ASP A 145 3.95 8.72 -13.83
CA ASP A 145 4.99 9.55 -14.40
C ASP A 145 4.98 10.94 -13.77
N MET A 146 6.17 11.48 -13.52
CA MET A 146 6.34 12.80 -12.93
C MET A 146 7.21 13.67 -13.83
N LEU A 147 6.86 14.95 -13.93
CA LEU A 147 7.75 15.92 -14.56
C LEU A 147 8.86 16.30 -13.59
N GLN A 148 10.09 16.17 -14.05
CA GLN A 148 11.26 16.66 -13.36
C GLN A 148 11.36 18.20 -13.49
N PRO A 149 12.16 18.87 -12.64
CA PRO A 149 12.37 20.32 -12.72
C PRO A 149 12.91 20.81 -14.08
N ASP A 150 13.60 19.94 -14.82
CA ASP A 150 14.14 20.24 -16.16
C ASP A 150 13.15 19.92 -17.30
N GLY A 151 11.89 19.59 -16.98
CA GLY A 151 10.83 19.30 -17.93
C GLY A 151 10.85 17.88 -18.52
N ARG A 152 11.85 17.06 -18.21
CA ARG A 152 11.86 15.65 -18.62
C ARG A 152 10.85 14.84 -17.81
N VAL A 153 10.29 13.81 -18.44
CA VAL A 153 9.45 12.83 -17.74
C VAL A 153 10.36 11.84 -17.01
N LEU A 154 10.11 11.66 -15.72
CA LEU A 154 10.60 10.54 -14.93
C LEU A 154 9.50 9.48 -14.89
N ALA A 155 9.76 8.33 -15.52
CA ALA A 155 8.77 7.28 -15.67
C ALA A 155 8.41 6.64 -14.32
N ALA A 156 7.14 6.24 -14.14
CA ALA A 156 6.65 5.58 -12.93
C ALA A 156 7.47 4.33 -12.58
N ALA A 157 7.91 3.57 -13.60
CA ALA A 157 8.77 2.40 -13.43
C ALA A 157 10.13 2.77 -12.82
N ASP A 158 10.75 3.87 -13.27
CA ASP A 158 12.03 4.35 -12.73
C ASP A 158 11.87 4.88 -11.30
N ILE A 159 10.76 5.56 -11.00
CA ILE A 159 10.40 5.99 -9.64
C ILE A 159 10.32 4.78 -8.72
N LYS A 160 9.55 3.75 -9.12
CA LYS A 160 9.41 2.50 -8.35
C LYS A 160 10.77 1.81 -8.17
N ALA A 161 11.56 1.66 -9.23
CA ALA A 161 12.86 1.02 -9.18
C ALA A 161 13.82 1.77 -8.23
N ARG A 162 13.88 3.10 -8.31
CA ARG A 162 14.68 3.94 -7.42
C ARG A 162 14.23 3.79 -5.98
N THR A 163 12.93 3.92 -5.69
CA THR A 163 12.38 3.83 -4.32
C THR A 163 12.71 2.48 -3.68
N VAL A 164 12.51 1.37 -4.39
CA VAL A 164 12.86 0.03 -3.88
C VAL A 164 14.36 -0.09 -3.63
N THR A 165 15.19 0.41 -4.55
CA THR A 165 16.65 0.35 -4.42
C THR A 165 17.13 1.06 -3.16
N VAL A 166 16.64 2.28 -2.90
CA VAL A 166 17.08 3.03 -1.72
C VAL A 166 16.45 2.54 -0.42
N LEU A 167 15.27 1.92 -0.49
CA LEU A 167 14.63 1.32 0.69
C LEU A 167 15.25 -0.03 1.06
N ALA A 168 15.99 -0.70 0.18
CA ALA A 168 16.66 -1.96 0.50
C ALA A 168 17.66 -1.85 1.68
N ALA A 169 18.16 -0.64 1.96
CA ALA A 169 19.04 -0.38 3.11
C ALA A 169 18.31 -0.28 4.45
N VAL A 170 17.01 0.04 4.45
CA VAL A 170 16.21 0.30 5.67
C VAL A 170 15.03 -0.67 5.84
N SER A 171 14.60 -1.33 4.76
CA SER A 171 13.62 -2.41 4.79
C SER A 171 14.32 -3.76 4.82
N ARG A 172 13.79 -4.72 5.58
CA ARG A 172 14.24 -6.11 5.42
C ARG A 172 13.75 -6.58 4.06
N ARG A 173 14.62 -7.29 3.32
CA ARG A 173 14.44 -7.71 1.91
C ARG A 173 12.97 -7.88 1.52
N PRO A 174 12.53 -7.34 0.36
CA PRO A 174 11.15 -7.52 -0.09
C PRO A 174 10.84 -9.00 -0.07
N ALA A 175 9.93 -9.41 0.81
CA ALA A 175 9.33 -10.72 0.69
C ALA A 175 8.66 -10.70 -0.67
N ARG A 176 9.23 -11.41 -1.65
CA ARG A 176 8.47 -11.79 -2.83
C ARG A 176 7.25 -12.50 -2.25
N TRP A 177 6.11 -11.81 -2.21
CA TRP A 177 4.82 -12.37 -1.81
C TRP A 177 4.35 -13.43 -2.83
N ALA A 178 5.18 -13.69 -3.86
CA ALA A 178 5.19 -14.82 -4.79
C ALA A 178 4.01 -15.74 -4.53
N ARG A 179 2.95 -15.47 -5.30
CA ARG A 179 1.77 -16.30 -5.49
C ARG A 179 2.12 -17.76 -5.19
N ARG A 180 1.91 -18.22 -3.96
CA ARG A 180 1.75 -19.64 -3.71
C ARG A 180 0.31 -19.98 -4.08
N SER A 181 0.00 -19.84 -5.37
CA SER A 181 -1.11 -20.57 -5.95
C SER A 181 -0.79 -22.05 -5.73
N ARG A 182 -1.54 -22.69 -4.84
CA ARG A 182 -1.60 -24.14 -4.78
C ARG A 182 -1.88 -24.63 -6.21
N ALA A 183 -0.95 -25.37 -6.79
CA ALA A 183 -1.25 -26.12 -8.01
C ALA A 183 -2.45 -27.06 -7.71
N PRO A 184 -3.44 -27.17 -8.60
CA PRO A 184 -4.49 -28.16 -8.41
C PRO A 184 -3.85 -29.54 -8.51
N THR A 185 -3.98 -30.33 -7.46
CA THR A 185 -3.70 -31.77 -7.48
C THR A 185 -4.59 -32.41 -8.54
N ARG A 186 -4.01 -32.85 -9.66
CA ARG A 186 -4.69 -33.71 -10.63
C ARG A 186 -5.03 -35.05 -9.95
N PRO A 187 -6.30 -35.51 -9.96
CA PRO A 187 -6.61 -36.88 -9.60
C PRO A 187 -6.44 -37.79 -10.82
N GLY A 188 -5.81 -38.95 -10.62
CA GLY A 188 -5.97 -40.12 -11.48
C GLY A 188 -4.85 -40.38 -12.49
N ALA A 189 -3.85 -41.16 -12.08
CA ALA A 189 -3.14 -42.06 -12.99
C ALA A 189 -3.44 -43.50 -12.56
N PRO A 190 -3.90 -44.39 -13.45
CA PRO A 190 -4.17 -45.78 -13.09
C PRO A 190 -2.84 -46.56 -12.95
N PRO A 191 -2.81 -47.62 -12.13
CA PRO A 191 -1.60 -48.39 -11.90
C PRO A 191 -1.19 -49.19 -13.16
N PRO A 192 0.11 -49.48 -13.32
CA PRO A 192 0.61 -50.19 -14.49
C PRO A 192 0.08 -51.64 -14.49
N ARG A 193 -0.38 -52.08 -15.67
CA ARG A 193 -0.81 -53.46 -15.91
C ARG A 193 0.41 -54.40 -15.85
N ARG A 194 0.23 -55.53 -15.16
CA ARG A 194 1.14 -56.69 -15.22
C ARG A 194 1.01 -57.40 -16.56
#